data_AF-A0A7S0SYT3-F1
#
_entry.id   AF-A0A7S0SYT3-F1
#
_cell.length_a   1.000
_cell.length_b   1.000
_cell.length_c   1.000
_cell.angle_alpha   90.00
_cell.angle_beta   90.00
_cell.angle_gamma   90.00
#
_symmetry.space_group_name_H-M   'P 1'
#
loop_
_entity.id
_entity.type
_entity.pdbx_description
1 polymer ?
#
loop_
_entity_poly.entity_id
_entity_poly.type
_entity_poly.pdbx_seq_one_letter_code
_entity_poly.pdbx_strand_id
1 'polypeptide(L)'
;GREKYEIPIINEVDKTGPPLDFTYVTTYVPGNNVKLSNNPNLFVCCTCEDNCKDPTRCECILQMNGLAYDNDGMLIIDEGKVNGIYECNDRCSCHLNRCKNRIVGNGPNIPLEVYRVSNEKGWGVRCKVDINIGTFIAT
;
A
#
# COMPACT_ATOMS: atom_id res chain seq x y z
N GLY A 1 16.97 -5.73 1.81
CA GLY A 1 16.42 -5.51 0.46
C GLY A 1 15.92 -4.08 0.36
N ARG A 2 15.07 -3.76 -0.63
CA ARG A 2 14.38 -2.45 -0.73
C ARG A 2 13.03 -2.41 0.01
N GLU A 3 12.42 -3.58 0.20
CA GLU A 3 11.17 -3.77 0.94
C GLU A 3 11.41 -4.15 2.41
N LYS A 4 10.36 -4.08 3.22
CA LYS A 4 10.38 -4.50 4.64
C LYS A 4 10.65 -6.00 4.80
N TYR A 5 9.99 -6.83 3.99
CA TYR A 5 10.24 -8.27 3.92
C TYR A 5 11.03 -8.60 2.66
N GLU A 6 11.85 -9.64 2.74
CA GLU A 6 12.47 -10.21 1.55
C GLU A 6 11.39 -10.81 0.63
N ILE A 7 11.55 -10.61 -0.68
CA ILE A 7 10.73 -11.24 -1.71
C ILE A 7 11.62 -12.25 -2.44
N PRO A 8 11.65 -13.52 -2.02
CA PRO A 8 12.49 -14.52 -2.66
C PRO A 8 11.95 -14.93 -4.03
N ILE A 9 12.84 -15.46 -4.87
CA ILE A 9 12.52 -16.03 -6.17
C ILE A 9 12.68 -17.54 -6.10
N ILE A 10 11.60 -18.27 -6.36
CA ILE A 10 11.53 -19.73 -6.23
C ILE A 10 11.25 -20.37 -7.60
N ASN A 11 12.11 -21.28 -8.05
CA ASN A 11 11.84 -22.10 -9.24
C ASN A 11 11.98 -23.58 -8.90
N GLU A 12 10.84 -24.28 -8.89
CA GLU A 12 10.73 -25.73 -8.66
C GLU A 12 10.24 -26.46 -9.93
N VAL A 13 10.11 -25.75 -11.06
CA VAL A 13 9.47 -26.26 -12.28
C VAL A 13 10.51 -26.55 -13.36
N ASP A 14 11.46 -25.63 -13.57
CA ASP A 14 12.43 -25.73 -14.67
C ASP A 14 13.77 -25.06 -14.31
N LYS A 15 14.65 -24.90 -15.31
CA LYS A 15 15.97 -24.26 -15.14
C LYS A 15 15.98 -22.79 -15.62
N THR A 16 14.81 -22.22 -15.91
CA THR A 16 14.71 -20.84 -16.40
C THR A 16 15.03 -19.89 -15.26
N GLY A 17 15.88 -18.89 -15.53
CA GLY A 17 16.12 -17.79 -14.58
C GLY A 17 14.93 -16.84 -14.48
N PRO A 18 14.85 -16.02 -13.41
CA PRO A 18 13.86 -14.96 -13.35
C PRO A 18 14.10 -13.92 -14.46
N PRO A 19 13.10 -13.08 -14.77
CA PRO A 19 13.32 -11.90 -15.59
C PRO A 19 14.37 -11.02 -14.92
N LEU A 20 15.35 -10.53 -15.68
CA LEU A 20 16.40 -9.62 -15.19
C LEU A 20 16.42 -8.29 -15.94
N ASP A 21 15.66 -8.18 -17.04
CA ASP A 21 15.58 -6.98 -17.86
C ASP A 21 14.56 -5.97 -17.30
N PHE A 22 14.75 -5.58 -16.05
CA PHE A 22 13.99 -4.52 -15.40
C PHE A 22 14.74 -3.98 -14.18
N THR A 23 14.34 -2.79 -13.72
CA THR A 23 14.77 -2.25 -12.43
C THR A 23 13.62 -2.31 -11.45
N TYR A 24 13.79 -3.03 -10.34
CA TYR A 24 12.80 -3.04 -9.26
C TYR A 24 12.76 -1.68 -8.55
N VAL A 25 11.60 -1.05 -8.47
CA VAL A 25 11.40 0.24 -7.78
C VAL A 25 10.28 0.10 -6.76
N THR A 26 10.39 0.82 -5.64
CA THR A 26 9.42 0.79 -4.53
C THR A 26 8.47 1.99 -4.53
N THR A 27 8.69 2.93 -5.45
CA THR A 27 7.92 4.16 -5.61
C THR A 27 7.80 4.50 -7.08
N TYR A 28 6.75 5.24 -7.44
CA TYR A 28 6.56 5.70 -8.82
C TYR A 28 7.77 6.49 -9.33
N VAL A 29 8.19 6.16 -10.55
CA VAL A 29 9.19 6.92 -11.31
C VAL A 29 8.47 7.67 -12.42
N PRO A 30 8.42 9.02 -12.39
CA PRO A 30 7.76 9.78 -13.44
C PRO A 30 8.48 9.58 -14.78
N GLY A 31 7.70 9.34 -15.83
CA GLY A 31 8.21 9.26 -17.19
C GLY A 31 8.68 10.62 -17.72
N ASN A 32 9.32 10.59 -18.89
CA ASN A 32 9.81 11.80 -19.55
C ASN A 32 8.69 12.84 -19.71
N ASN A 33 8.98 14.09 -19.36
CA ASN A 33 8.05 15.24 -19.40
C ASN A 33 6.84 15.16 -18.46
N VAL A 34 6.74 14.17 -17.58
CA VAL A 34 5.73 14.14 -16.52
C VAL A 34 6.17 15.06 -15.38
N LYS A 35 5.41 16.13 -15.13
CA LYS A 35 5.61 17.01 -13.98
C LYS A 35 4.72 16.55 -12.84
N LEU A 36 5.32 16.01 -11.79
CA LEU A 36 4.60 15.73 -10.55
C LEU A 36 4.21 17.06 -9.89
N SER A 37 2.94 17.18 -9.50
CA SER A 37 2.47 18.35 -8.78
C SER A 37 2.93 18.30 -7.33
N ASN A 38 3.76 19.26 -6.94
CA ASN A 38 4.14 19.47 -5.54
C ASN A 38 3.23 20.50 -4.85
N ASN A 39 2.10 20.88 -5.47
CA ASN A 39 1.23 21.94 -4.94
C ASN A 39 0.72 21.54 -3.56
N PRO A 40 1.08 22.29 -2.51
CA PRO A 40 0.77 21.88 -1.17
C PRO A 40 -0.72 21.94 -0.83
N ASN A 41 -1.47 22.75 -1.57
CA ASN A 41 -2.90 22.97 -1.38
C ASN A 41 -3.76 21.85 -1.99
N LEU A 42 -3.17 20.87 -2.66
CA LEU A 42 -3.90 19.72 -3.20
C LEU A 42 -4.16 18.63 -2.16
N PHE A 43 -3.49 18.67 -1.01
CA PHE A 43 -3.55 17.63 -0.01
C PHE A 43 -4.15 18.16 1.29
N VAL A 44 -5.25 17.55 1.75
CA VAL A 44 -5.74 17.75 3.11
C VAL A 44 -4.78 17.08 4.08
N CYS A 45 -4.44 17.77 5.17
CA CYS A 45 -3.53 17.29 6.19
C CYS A 45 -4.20 17.44 7.55
N CYS A 46 -4.19 16.38 8.35
CA CYS A 46 -4.81 16.43 9.66
C CYS A 46 -3.91 17.06 10.72
N THR A 47 -4.54 17.63 11.73
CA THR A 47 -3.88 18.17 12.93
C THR A 47 -3.99 17.25 14.15
N CYS A 48 -4.37 15.99 13.93
CA CYS A 48 -4.62 15.03 15.00
C CYS A 48 -3.36 14.72 15.84
N GLU A 49 -3.48 14.88 17.16
CA GLU A 49 -2.45 14.50 18.14
C GLU A 49 -2.64 13.07 18.71
N ASP A 50 -3.84 12.51 18.52
CA ASP A 50 -4.22 11.17 19.00
C ASP A 50 -3.86 10.05 18.01
N ASN A 51 -3.20 10.40 16.90
CA ASN A 51 -2.91 9.52 15.76
C ASN A 51 -4.16 9.03 15.02
N CYS A 52 -5.15 9.91 14.87
CA CYS A 52 -6.39 9.66 14.12
C CYS A 52 -7.19 8.50 14.73
N LYS A 53 -7.17 8.38 16.07
CA LYS A 53 -7.96 7.37 16.79
C LYS A 53 -9.43 7.75 16.82
N ASP A 54 -9.73 9.05 16.98
CA ASP A 54 -11.07 9.60 16.78
C ASP A 54 -11.25 9.96 15.29
N PRO A 55 -11.99 9.15 14.52
CA PRO A 55 -12.14 9.37 13.08
C PRO A 55 -13.00 10.59 12.76
N THR A 56 -13.81 11.07 13.71
CA THR A 56 -14.69 12.24 13.53
C THR A 56 -13.92 13.56 13.54
N ARG A 57 -12.63 13.53 13.90
CA ARG A 57 -11.77 14.71 14.03
C ARG A 57 -10.67 14.78 12.99
N CYS A 58 -10.40 13.71 12.26
CA CYS A 58 -9.34 13.67 11.28
C CYS A 58 -9.79 14.27 9.95
N GLU A 59 -9.20 15.39 9.55
CA GLU A 59 -9.53 16.12 8.33
C GLU A 59 -9.39 15.23 7.08
N CYS A 60 -8.41 14.32 7.05
CA CYS A 60 -8.22 13.35 5.96
C CYS A 60 -9.37 12.33 5.89
N ILE A 61 -9.88 11.87 7.04
CA ILE A 61 -11.01 10.92 7.12
C ILE A 61 -12.33 11.63 6.81
N LEU A 62 -12.49 12.87 7.26
CA LEU A 62 -13.66 13.67 6.94
C LEU A 62 -13.75 13.95 5.43
N GLN A 63 -12.61 14.18 4.75
CA GLN A 63 -12.57 14.33 3.29
C GLN A 63 -13.13 13.10 2.56
N MET A 64 -12.84 11.88 3.06
CA MET A 64 -13.35 10.66 2.42
C MET A 64 -14.81 10.35 2.76
N ASN A 65 -15.45 11.08 3.68
CA ASN A 65 -16.83 10.86 4.14
C ASN A 65 -17.06 9.48 4.81
N GLY A 66 -16.04 8.94 5.48
CA GLY A 66 -16.15 7.64 6.15
C GLY A 66 -14.79 7.08 6.51
N LEU A 67 -14.76 5.82 6.92
CA LEU A 67 -13.52 5.10 7.16
C LEU A 67 -13.25 4.16 5.98
N ALA A 68 -12.03 4.19 5.47
CA ALA A 68 -11.55 3.19 4.54
C ALA A 68 -11.12 1.90 5.26
N TYR A 69 -10.54 2.03 6.44
CA TYR A 69 -9.93 0.93 7.18
C TYR A 69 -10.59 0.72 8.54
N ASP A 70 -10.69 -0.54 8.95
CA ASP A 70 -11.06 -0.90 10.31
C ASP A 70 -9.89 -0.72 11.30
N ASN A 71 -10.08 -1.18 12.55
CA ASN A 71 -9.08 -1.05 13.59
C ASN A 71 -7.83 -1.92 13.38
N ASP A 72 -7.94 -2.97 12.55
CA ASP A 72 -6.86 -3.90 12.22
C ASP A 72 -6.14 -3.49 10.91
N GLY A 73 -6.60 -2.41 10.27
CA GLY A 73 -6.02 -1.88 9.04
C GLY A 73 -6.57 -2.55 7.78
N MET A 74 -7.69 -3.29 7.89
CA MET A 74 -8.32 -3.96 6.76
C MET A 74 -9.28 -3.02 6.06
N LEU A 75 -9.33 -3.10 4.73
CA LEU A 75 -10.30 -2.37 3.93
C LEU A 75 -11.73 -2.80 4.32
N ILE A 76 -12.60 -1.82 4.58
CA ILE A 76 -14.01 -2.04 4.86
C ILE A 76 -14.76 -2.24 3.54
N ILE A 77 -15.24 -3.46 3.29
CA ILE A 77 -15.82 -3.90 2.00
C ILE A 77 -17.34 -3.65 1.95
N ASP A 78 -17.76 -2.43 2.30
CA ASP A 78 -19.14 -1.96 2.12
C ASP A 78 -19.09 -0.55 1.50
N GLU A 79 -18.79 -0.56 0.20
CA GLU A 79 -18.20 0.52 -0.60
C GLU A 79 -19.10 1.74 -0.87
N GLY A 80 -20.30 1.81 -0.27
CA GLY A 80 -21.25 2.88 -0.55
C GLY A 80 -20.98 4.23 0.14
N LYS A 81 -19.93 4.36 0.95
CA LYS A 81 -19.79 5.49 1.89
C LYS A 81 -18.65 6.46 1.64
N VAL A 82 -17.62 6.09 0.87
CA VAL A 82 -16.44 6.94 0.69
C VAL A 82 -16.20 7.41 -0.74
N ASN A 83 -15.76 8.66 -0.89
CA ASN A 83 -15.50 9.32 -2.19
C ASN A 83 -14.12 8.97 -2.80
N GLY A 84 -13.51 7.89 -2.32
CA GLY A 84 -12.10 7.54 -2.53
C GLY A 84 -11.33 7.48 -1.20
N ILE A 85 -10.20 6.78 -1.19
CA ILE A 85 -9.37 6.63 0.00
C ILE A 85 -8.37 7.78 0.08
N TYR A 86 -8.43 8.56 1.15
CA TYR A 86 -7.51 9.67 1.41
C TYR A 86 -6.71 9.40 2.68
N GLU A 87 -5.51 8.83 2.53
CA GLU A 87 -4.62 8.56 3.66
C GLU A 87 -3.99 9.84 4.24
N CYS A 88 -3.65 9.77 5.53
CA CYS A 88 -2.79 10.77 6.15
C CYS A 88 -1.40 10.71 5.52
N ASN A 89 -0.89 11.87 5.11
CA ASN A 89 0.39 12.04 4.42
C ASN A 89 1.44 12.68 5.34
N ASP A 90 2.65 12.87 4.82
CA ASP A 90 3.84 13.26 5.60
C ASP A 90 3.78 14.68 6.19
N ARG A 91 2.74 15.45 5.83
CA ARG A 91 2.48 16.77 6.41
C ARG A 91 1.40 16.75 7.50
N CYS A 92 0.78 15.60 7.75
CA CYS A 92 -0.13 15.42 8.86
C CYS A 92 0.63 15.42 10.19
N SER A 93 -0.01 15.89 11.25
CA SER A 93 0.61 15.90 12.60
C SER A 93 0.60 14.52 13.27
N CYS A 94 -0.25 13.60 12.79
CA CYS A 94 -0.31 12.23 13.30
C CYS A 94 0.99 11.47 13.08
N HIS A 95 1.35 10.57 13.98
CA HIS A 95 2.60 9.81 13.89
C HIS A 95 2.59 8.80 12.74
N LEU A 96 3.68 8.78 11.95
CA LEU A 96 3.88 7.92 10.78
C LEU A 96 3.48 6.45 11.01
N ASN A 97 4.01 5.83 12.07
CA ASN A 97 3.80 4.40 12.34
C ASN A 97 2.61 4.07 13.27
N ARG A 98 1.86 5.08 13.73
CA ARG A 98 0.73 4.86 14.67
C ARG A 98 -0.60 5.39 14.15
N CYS A 99 -0.60 6.16 13.07
CA CYS A 99 -1.80 6.63 12.42
C CYS A 99 -2.55 5.44 11.79
N LYS A 100 -3.83 5.30 12.11
CA LYS A 100 -4.69 4.25 11.56
C LYS A 100 -5.14 4.52 10.12
N ASN A 101 -5.05 5.77 9.66
CA ASN A 101 -5.38 6.17 8.28
C ASN A 101 -4.13 6.24 7.40
N ARG A 102 -3.21 5.27 7.55
CA ARG A 102 -1.98 5.15 6.75
C ARG A 102 -1.59 3.68 6.63
N ILE A 103 -2.18 3.00 5.66
CA ILE A 103 -1.97 1.57 5.40
C ILE A 103 -1.09 1.40 4.15
N VAL A 104 -1.54 1.93 3.01
CA VAL A 104 -0.82 1.86 1.72
C VAL A 104 0.50 2.60 1.79
N GLY A 105 0.52 3.79 2.40
CA GLY A 105 1.73 4.61 2.54
C GLY A 105 2.83 3.98 3.39
N ASN A 106 2.54 2.93 4.17
CA ASN A 106 3.53 2.18 4.94
C ASN A 106 4.19 1.04 4.14
N GLY A 107 3.76 0.83 2.89
CA GLY A 107 4.30 -0.18 1.99
C GLY A 107 3.87 -1.61 2.31
N PRO A 108 4.28 -2.58 1.47
CA PRO A 108 3.91 -3.98 1.62
C PRO A 108 4.33 -4.54 2.99
N ASN A 109 3.42 -5.22 3.68
CA ASN A 109 3.66 -5.79 5.01
C ASN A 109 3.30 -7.29 5.11
N ILE A 110 3.22 -7.98 3.99
CA ILE A 110 2.99 -9.43 3.92
C ILE A 110 4.17 -10.13 3.20
N PRO A 111 4.52 -11.36 3.59
CA PRO A 111 5.61 -12.09 2.96
C PRO A 111 5.18 -12.63 1.58
N LEU A 112 5.68 -12.00 0.53
CA LEU A 112 5.45 -12.40 -0.86
C LEU A 112 6.64 -13.16 -1.42
N GLU A 113 6.41 -14.03 -2.40
CA GLU A 113 7.47 -14.64 -3.19
C GLU A 113 7.11 -14.67 -4.67
N VAL A 114 8.13 -14.47 -5.51
CA VAL A 114 8.05 -14.68 -6.95
C VAL A 114 8.30 -16.15 -7.23
N TYR A 115 7.42 -16.81 -7.98
CA TYR A 115 7.55 -18.23 -8.25
C TYR A 115 7.33 -18.58 -9.72
N ARG A 116 7.99 -19.64 -10.18
CA ARG A 116 7.77 -20.21 -11.51
C ARG A 116 6.46 -21.00 -11.52
N VAL A 117 5.52 -20.62 -12.39
CA VAL A 117 4.23 -21.29 -12.52
C VAL A 117 4.34 -22.50 -13.46
N SER A 118 3.77 -23.65 -13.07
CA SER A 118 3.89 -24.93 -13.78
C SER A 118 3.07 -25.04 -15.07
N ASN A 119 2.07 -24.19 -15.28
CA ASN A 119 1.12 -24.26 -16.40
C ASN A 119 1.43 -23.27 -17.53
N GLU A 120 2.72 -23.07 -17.82
CA GLU A 120 3.21 -22.20 -18.90
C GLU A 120 2.94 -20.69 -18.72
N LYS A 121 2.33 -20.25 -17.61
CA LYS A 121 2.07 -18.82 -17.32
C LYS A 121 3.30 -17.97 -16.96
N GLY A 122 4.51 -18.50 -17.08
CA GLY A 122 5.74 -17.77 -16.73
C GLY A 122 5.97 -17.67 -15.22
N TRP A 123 6.22 -16.45 -14.75
CA TRP A 123 6.48 -16.12 -13.35
C TRP A 123 5.24 -15.46 -12.73
N GLY A 124 4.92 -15.84 -11.49
CA GLY A 124 3.83 -15.27 -10.71
C GLY A 124 4.28 -14.83 -9.33
N VAL A 125 3.39 -14.19 -8.58
CA VAL A 125 3.59 -13.85 -7.17
C VAL A 125 2.61 -14.68 -6.34
N ARG A 126 3.07 -15.20 -5.19
CA ARG A 126 2.21 -15.87 -4.21
C ARG A 126 2.57 -15.45 -2.79
N CYS A 127 1.67 -15.73 -1.87
CA CYS A 127 1.88 -15.62 -0.43
C CYS A 127 1.79 -17.02 0.19
N LYS A 128 2.69 -17.34 1.13
CA LYS A 128 2.69 -18.64 1.83
C LYS A 128 1.89 -18.63 3.13
N VAL A 129 1.29 -17.51 3.48
CA VAL A 129 0.41 -17.36 4.65
C VAL A 129 -0.98 -16.94 4.20
N ASP A 130 -1.98 -17.27 5.01
CA ASP A 130 -3.35 -16.85 4.78
C ASP A 130 -3.44 -15.31 4.82
N ILE A 131 -4.19 -14.76 3.87
CA ILE A 131 -4.45 -13.33 3.77
C ILE A 131 -5.92 -13.11 4.08
N ASN A 132 -6.18 -12.42 5.18
CA ASN A 132 -7.54 -12.03 5.55
C ASN A 132 -8.11 -11.05 4.52
N ILE A 133 -9.42 -11.10 4.31
CA ILE A 133 -10.12 -10.20 3.41
C ILE A 133 -9.87 -8.73 3.80
N GLY A 134 -9.65 -7.85 2.82
CA GLY A 134 -9.36 -6.43 3.05
C GLY A 134 -7.89 -6.08 3.36
N THR A 135 -6.99 -7.07 3.46
CA THR A 135 -5.55 -6.81 3.68
C THR A 135 -4.93 -6.07 2.50
N PHE A 136 -4.16 -5.02 2.77
CA PHE A 136 -3.31 -4.40 1.76
C PHE A 136 -2.14 -5.32 1.35
N ILE A 137 -1.96 -5.53 0.04
CA ILE A 137 -0.93 -6.41 -0.52
C ILE A 137 0.35 -5.62 -0.86
N ALA A 138 0.30 -4.81 -1.92
CA ALA A 138 1.43 -4.02 -2.43
C ALA A 138 0.97 -2.97 -3.47
N THR A 139 1.86 -2.04 -3.82
CA THR A 139 1.73 -1.05 -4.91
C THR A 139 3.00 -0.95 -5.72
#